data_AF-A0A2P4QK12-F1
#
_entry.id   AF-A0A2P4QK12-F1
#
_cell.length_a   1.000
_cell.length_b   1.000
_cell.length_c   1.000
_cell.angle_alpha   90.00
_cell.angle_beta   90.00
_cell.angle_gamma   90.00
#
_symmetry.space_group_name_H-M   'P 1'
#
loop_
_entity.id
_entity.type
_entity.pdbx_description
1 polymer ?
#
loop_
_entity_poly.entity_id
_entity_poly.type
_entity_poly.pdbx_seq_one_letter_code
_entity_poly.pdbx_strand_id
1 'polypeptide(L)'
;MMKFAVKEWAELISGPISMKEQDQRIFKHADLPAVKDKLSITLRLKIHKHFSDWSTVFHKGTEHSIRTPIIQLTPNKSSLHARFTGNWGSNVGIGELDDVLTLNKWHHIAYTLSDPEKRLDIYLDGEWAGFYCIEKVKTNKVVFNDGPLHIGRAIYHHGFNGEISNVRYFNWRLSPEEVMEDFIPIVYGSKIALIHLSTGKYLSTKGIKYDFGPNNQQYMIICNGQEIDTENDVWTLIGTSGKGINEGDPVSLNNIIGFKHKSTGYCLHSHNTNNGKVTPISKQQQVTLRPGEIGVDDEWLIRRYNPTTSYDTGHLMNGDIIGLFHNKTNKSALYSHAVLLGDGSQEVSCSGDGSESNNKWRIELVN
;
A
#
# COMPACT_ATOMS: atom_id res chain seq x y z
N MET A 1 -3.73 26.11 -22.64
CA MET A 1 -2.80 25.12 -23.23
C MET A 1 -2.56 24.06 -22.16
N MET A 2 -3.15 22.86 -22.26
CA MET A 2 -2.99 21.81 -21.25
C MET A 2 -1.56 21.24 -21.34
N LYS A 3 -0.81 21.30 -20.23
CA LYS A 3 0.55 20.74 -20.13
C LYS A 3 0.46 19.22 -19.94
N PHE A 4 0.28 18.46 -21.01
CA PHE A 4 0.28 16.98 -20.99
C PHE A 4 1.68 16.35 -20.83
N ALA A 5 2.67 17.09 -20.32
CA ALA A 5 4.07 16.66 -20.24
C ALA A 5 4.47 16.11 -18.86
N VAL A 6 3.56 16.14 -17.87
CA VAL A 6 3.85 15.68 -16.51
C VAL A 6 3.23 14.30 -16.31
N LYS A 7 4.07 13.33 -15.91
CA LYS A 7 3.60 12.05 -15.38
C LYS A 7 2.90 12.34 -14.04
N GLU A 8 1.60 12.13 -14.01
CA GLU A 8 0.75 12.37 -12.83
C GLU A 8 0.01 11.08 -12.47
N TRP A 9 -0.08 10.81 -11.18
CA TRP A 9 -0.78 9.65 -10.65
C TRP A 9 -1.60 10.02 -9.41
N ALA A 10 -2.61 9.22 -9.12
CA ALA A 10 -3.45 9.38 -7.95
C ALA A 10 -3.62 8.03 -7.24
N GLU A 11 -3.50 8.03 -5.92
CA GLU A 11 -3.90 6.90 -5.08
C GLU A 11 -5.37 7.04 -4.72
N LEU A 12 -6.21 6.18 -5.30
CA LEU A 12 -7.65 6.22 -5.16
C LEU A 12 -8.14 5.45 -3.95
N ILE A 13 -7.47 4.32 -3.64
CA ILE A 13 -7.69 3.50 -2.46
C ILE A 13 -6.32 3.13 -1.91
N SER A 14 -5.98 3.63 -0.73
CA SER A 14 -4.69 3.36 -0.11
C SER A 14 -4.67 2.00 0.60
N GLY A 15 -5.43 1.86 1.69
CA GLY A 15 -5.48 0.65 2.52
C GLY A 15 -6.51 -0.37 2.04
N PRO A 16 -6.48 -1.60 2.59
CA PRO A 16 -7.48 -2.61 2.29
C PRO A 16 -8.87 -2.16 2.74
N ILE A 17 -9.83 -2.30 1.83
CA ILE A 17 -11.25 -2.17 2.13
C ILE A 17 -11.97 -3.45 1.70
N SER A 18 -12.96 -3.87 2.48
CA SER A 18 -13.86 -4.95 2.08
C SER A 18 -14.88 -4.42 1.07
N MET A 19 -15.15 -5.23 0.05
CA MET A 19 -16.15 -4.98 -0.98
C MET A 19 -17.11 -6.17 -1.03
N LYS A 20 -18.41 -5.88 -1.04
CA LYS A 20 -19.47 -6.84 -1.39
C LYS A 20 -19.83 -6.68 -2.86
N GLU A 21 -20.54 -7.65 -3.38
CA GLU A 21 -20.88 -7.75 -4.80
C GLU A 21 -21.79 -6.61 -5.33
N GLN A 22 -22.40 -5.82 -4.43
CA GLN A 22 -23.19 -4.63 -4.79
C GLN A 22 -22.46 -3.31 -4.51
N ASP A 23 -21.31 -3.35 -3.84
CA ASP A 23 -20.59 -2.18 -3.40
C ASP A 23 -19.86 -1.53 -4.58
N GLN A 24 -19.81 -0.20 -4.57
CA GLN A 24 -19.09 0.58 -5.57
C GLN A 24 -18.37 1.77 -4.95
N ARG A 25 -17.19 2.07 -5.49
CA ARG A 25 -16.55 3.38 -5.36
C ARG A 25 -16.56 4.05 -6.73
N ILE A 26 -16.91 5.34 -6.75
CA ILE A 26 -16.99 6.12 -7.98
C ILE A 26 -16.06 7.32 -7.85
N PHE A 27 -15.14 7.47 -8.80
CA PHE A 27 -14.24 8.60 -8.93
C PHE A 27 -14.62 9.40 -10.17
N LYS A 28 -14.85 10.70 -10.02
CA LYS A 28 -15.21 11.56 -11.16
C LYS A 28 -14.01 11.70 -12.07
N HIS A 29 -14.25 11.86 -13.37
CA HIS A 29 -13.15 12.06 -14.33
C HIS A 29 -12.27 13.27 -13.98
N ALA A 30 -12.86 14.37 -13.50
CA ALA A 30 -12.12 15.57 -13.11
C ALA A 30 -11.18 15.37 -11.91
N ASP A 31 -11.39 14.31 -11.11
CA ASP A 31 -10.56 13.97 -9.95
C ASP A 31 -9.41 13.01 -10.32
N LEU A 32 -9.37 12.54 -11.58
CA LEU A 32 -8.35 11.62 -12.08
C LEU A 32 -7.27 12.38 -12.87
N PRO A 33 -6.01 11.93 -12.82
CA PRO A 33 -4.96 12.42 -13.71
C PRO A 33 -5.39 12.45 -15.18
N ALA A 34 -5.16 13.57 -15.85
CA ALA A 34 -5.62 13.78 -17.23
C ALA A 34 -4.88 12.83 -18.19
N VAL A 35 -5.62 11.98 -18.90
CA VAL A 35 -5.10 11.03 -19.88
C VAL A 35 -5.17 11.59 -21.28
N LYS A 36 -4.04 11.57 -21.99
CA LYS A 36 -3.97 11.94 -23.40
C LYS A 36 -4.15 10.72 -24.32
N ASP A 37 -3.24 9.75 -24.20
CA ASP A 37 -3.12 8.63 -25.14
C ASP A 37 -2.60 7.34 -24.50
N LYS A 38 -2.40 7.33 -23.18
CA LYS A 38 -1.93 6.19 -22.40
C LYS A 38 -2.35 6.30 -20.94
N LEU A 39 -2.55 5.18 -20.28
CA LEU A 39 -2.85 5.12 -18.85
C LEU A 39 -2.42 3.77 -18.27
N SER A 40 -2.32 3.74 -16.95
CA SER A 40 -2.25 2.51 -16.18
C SER A 40 -3.15 2.55 -14.96
N ILE A 41 -3.60 1.38 -14.51
CA ILE A 41 -4.21 1.18 -13.20
C ILE A 41 -3.52 0.01 -12.53
N THR A 42 -3.00 0.21 -11.33
CA THR A 42 -2.53 -0.87 -10.47
C THR A 42 -3.45 -1.03 -9.27
N LEU A 43 -3.58 -2.24 -8.76
CA LEU A 43 -4.35 -2.55 -7.57
C LEU A 43 -3.90 -3.87 -6.97
N ARG A 44 -4.23 -4.07 -5.68
CA ARG A 44 -4.21 -5.38 -5.06
C ARG A 44 -5.62 -5.87 -4.85
N LEU A 45 -5.86 -7.14 -5.15
CA LEU A 45 -7.18 -7.77 -5.10
C LEU A 45 -7.10 -9.11 -4.39
N LYS A 46 -8.01 -9.35 -3.45
CA LYS A 46 -8.24 -10.65 -2.83
C LYS A 46 -9.71 -11.00 -2.97
N ILE A 47 -10.00 -12.02 -3.78
CA ILE A 47 -11.38 -12.42 -4.08
C ILE A 47 -11.77 -13.56 -3.14
N HIS A 48 -12.84 -13.42 -2.37
CA HIS A 48 -13.42 -14.53 -1.61
C HIS A 48 -14.37 -15.35 -2.46
N LYS A 49 -15.23 -14.65 -3.20
CA LYS A 49 -16.19 -15.22 -4.16
C LYS A 49 -16.67 -14.14 -5.13
N HIS A 50 -17.27 -14.54 -6.23
CA HIS A 50 -18.00 -13.66 -7.12
C HIS A 50 -19.13 -14.45 -7.80
N PHE A 51 -20.02 -13.76 -8.53
CA PHE A 51 -21.13 -14.41 -9.21
C PHE A 51 -20.64 -15.38 -10.30
N SER A 52 -21.50 -16.32 -10.70
CA SER A 52 -21.29 -17.17 -11.88
C SER A 52 -21.41 -16.41 -13.22
N ASP A 53 -21.46 -15.08 -13.16
CA ASP A 53 -21.52 -14.14 -14.28
C ASP A 53 -20.35 -13.15 -14.18
N TRP A 54 -20.15 -12.36 -15.23
CA TRP A 54 -19.13 -11.31 -15.33
C TRP A 54 -19.19 -10.38 -14.13
N SER A 55 -18.05 -10.29 -13.41
CA SER A 55 -17.94 -9.47 -12.21
C SER A 55 -16.94 -8.35 -12.41
N THR A 56 -17.33 -7.09 -12.16
CA THR A 56 -16.48 -5.92 -12.39
C THR A 56 -15.44 -5.78 -11.28
N VAL A 57 -14.16 -5.62 -11.66
CA VAL A 57 -13.12 -5.13 -10.74
C VAL A 57 -13.08 -3.61 -10.80
N PHE A 58 -12.91 -3.07 -12.02
CA PHE A 58 -13.09 -1.64 -12.30
C PHE A 58 -13.59 -1.41 -13.72
N HIS A 59 -14.25 -0.28 -13.95
CA HIS A 59 -14.75 0.15 -15.26
C HIS A 59 -14.78 1.68 -15.33
N LYS A 60 -14.14 2.27 -16.33
CA LYS A 60 -14.26 3.69 -16.65
C LYS A 60 -15.13 3.94 -17.88
N GLY A 61 -16.24 4.65 -17.67
CA GLY A 61 -17.19 5.06 -18.71
C GLY A 61 -18.60 5.30 -18.19
N THR A 62 -19.43 5.95 -19.00
CA THR A 62 -20.83 6.29 -18.64
C THR A 62 -21.83 5.17 -18.97
N GLU A 63 -21.42 4.21 -19.79
CA GLU A 63 -22.25 3.10 -20.26
C GLU A 63 -21.37 1.88 -20.57
N HIS A 64 -21.98 0.72 -20.78
CA HIS A 64 -21.24 -0.52 -21.00
C HIS A 64 -20.36 -0.51 -22.27
N SER A 65 -20.75 0.22 -23.32
CA SER A 65 -19.99 0.36 -24.57
C SER A 65 -18.75 1.24 -24.44
N ILE A 66 -18.68 2.08 -23.41
CA ILE A 66 -17.59 3.01 -23.16
C ILE A 66 -16.76 2.44 -22.02
N ARG A 67 -15.60 1.84 -22.31
CA ARG A 67 -14.92 0.96 -21.34
C ARG A 67 -13.39 1.12 -21.32
N THR A 68 -12.88 2.34 -21.44
CA THR A 68 -11.43 2.60 -21.41
C THR A 68 -11.00 3.23 -20.08
N PRO A 69 -10.41 2.47 -19.13
CA PRO A 69 -10.19 1.02 -19.15
C PRO A 69 -11.31 0.22 -18.43
N ILE A 70 -11.28 -1.11 -18.57
CA ILE A 70 -12.09 -2.04 -17.78
C ILE A 70 -11.31 -3.33 -17.48
N ILE A 71 -11.49 -3.85 -16.26
CA ILE A 71 -11.20 -5.25 -15.91
C ILE A 71 -12.46 -5.88 -15.30
N GLN A 72 -12.80 -7.05 -15.83
CA GLN A 72 -13.81 -7.94 -15.26
C GLN A 72 -13.19 -9.30 -14.93
N LEU A 73 -13.82 -10.03 -14.03
CA LEU A 73 -13.59 -11.45 -13.81
C LEU A 73 -14.50 -12.25 -14.75
N THR A 74 -13.94 -13.28 -15.39
CA THR A 74 -14.70 -14.20 -16.21
C THR A 74 -15.69 -15.01 -15.36
N PRO A 75 -16.84 -15.39 -15.94
CA PRO A 75 -17.80 -16.29 -15.30
C PRO A 75 -17.12 -17.56 -14.75
N ASN A 76 -17.40 -17.90 -13.49
CA ASN A 76 -17.00 -19.14 -12.81
C ASN A 76 -15.50 -19.39 -12.57
N LYS A 77 -14.58 -18.76 -13.30
CA LYS A 77 -13.14 -19.07 -13.22
C LYS A 77 -12.30 -18.02 -12.50
N SER A 78 -12.80 -16.80 -12.29
CA SER A 78 -11.99 -15.70 -11.76
C SER A 78 -10.78 -15.31 -12.64
N SER A 79 -10.77 -15.64 -13.93
CA SER A 79 -9.74 -15.15 -14.86
C SER A 79 -9.97 -13.68 -15.20
N LEU A 80 -8.90 -12.96 -15.52
CA LEU A 80 -8.99 -11.56 -15.89
C LEU A 80 -9.45 -11.36 -17.34
N HIS A 81 -10.39 -10.44 -17.52
CA HIS A 81 -10.88 -9.96 -18.81
C HIS A 81 -10.62 -8.46 -18.91
N ALA A 82 -9.57 -8.10 -19.63
CA ALA A 82 -9.06 -6.74 -19.71
C ALA A 82 -9.41 -6.12 -21.07
N ARG A 83 -10.20 -5.05 -21.07
CA ARG A 83 -10.70 -4.45 -22.31
C ARG A 83 -10.52 -2.93 -22.36
N PHE A 84 -10.70 -2.38 -23.55
CA PHE A 84 -10.80 -0.96 -23.86
C PHE A 84 -11.72 -0.74 -25.07
N THR A 85 -12.15 0.50 -25.26
CA THR A 85 -12.86 0.97 -26.46
C THR A 85 -11.85 1.45 -27.49
N GLY A 86 -11.94 0.95 -28.72
CA GLY A 86 -11.25 1.46 -29.90
C GLY A 86 -12.23 1.97 -30.95
N ASN A 87 -11.77 2.75 -31.92
CA ASN A 87 -12.64 3.23 -33.02
C ASN A 87 -13.15 2.11 -33.97
N TRP A 88 -12.71 0.86 -33.78
CA TRP A 88 -13.13 -0.32 -34.54
C TRP A 88 -13.98 -1.30 -33.71
N GLY A 89 -14.14 -1.07 -32.41
CA GLY A 89 -14.87 -1.97 -31.53
C GLY A 89 -14.85 -1.48 -30.09
N SER A 90 -15.97 -1.66 -29.39
CA SER A 90 -16.10 -1.25 -27.99
C SER A 90 -15.56 -2.27 -26.99
N ASN A 91 -15.36 -3.54 -27.40
CA ASN A 91 -14.94 -4.64 -26.54
C ASN A 91 -13.60 -5.24 -26.99
N VAL A 92 -12.57 -4.41 -27.10
CA VAL A 92 -11.25 -4.80 -27.61
C VAL A 92 -10.32 -5.12 -26.43
N GLY A 93 -9.43 -6.09 -26.57
CA GLY A 93 -8.41 -6.40 -25.56
C GLY A 93 -8.24 -7.89 -25.35
N ILE A 94 -7.88 -8.27 -24.13
CA ILE A 94 -7.65 -9.66 -23.72
C ILE A 94 -8.96 -10.26 -23.22
N GLY A 95 -9.40 -11.36 -23.85
CA GLY A 95 -10.71 -11.96 -23.55
C GLY A 95 -10.74 -12.89 -22.35
N GLU A 96 -9.67 -13.61 -22.10
CA GLU A 96 -9.47 -14.42 -20.92
C GLU A 96 -7.95 -14.56 -20.80
N LEU A 97 -7.41 -14.23 -19.64
CA LEU A 97 -6.04 -14.59 -19.30
C LEU A 97 -6.00 -16.04 -18.86
N ASP A 98 -4.94 -16.75 -19.26
CA ASP A 98 -4.73 -18.15 -18.89
C ASP A 98 -4.55 -18.29 -17.36
N ASP A 99 -3.96 -17.27 -16.73
CA ASP A 99 -3.82 -17.21 -15.27
C ASP A 99 -5.16 -16.94 -14.58
N VAL A 100 -5.53 -17.88 -13.72
CA VAL A 100 -6.71 -17.81 -12.85
C VAL A 100 -6.31 -17.22 -11.50
N LEU A 101 -6.99 -16.16 -11.07
CA LEU A 101 -6.80 -15.61 -9.73
C LEU A 101 -7.22 -16.64 -8.67
N THR A 102 -6.33 -16.90 -7.71
CA THR A 102 -6.62 -17.83 -6.63
C THR A 102 -7.51 -17.15 -5.59
N LEU A 103 -8.64 -17.77 -5.26
CA LEU A 103 -9.52 -17.26 -4.21
C LEU A 103 -8.81 -17.21 -2.85
N ASN A 104 -9.15 -16.20 -2.05
CA ASN A 104 -8.60 -15.91 -0.73
C ASN A 104 -7.09 -15.62 -0.71
N LYS A 105 -6.48 -15.34 -1.86
CA LYS A 105 -5.09 -14.90 -1.99
C LYS A 105 -5.05 -13.47 -2.53
N TRP A 106 -4.13 -12.66 -2.00
CA TRP A 106 -3.83 -11.35 -2.57
C TRP A 106 -3.06 -11.51 -3.86
N HIS A 107 -3.53 -10.82 -4.90
CA HIS A 107 -2.85 -10.65 -6.16
C HIS A 107 -2.63 -9.17 -6.46
N HIS A 108 -1.48 -8.81 -7.01
CA HIS A 108 -1.27 -7.51 -7.63
C HIS A 108 -1.62 -7.58 -9.11
N ILE A 109 -2.36 -6.60 -9.60
CA ILE A 109 -2.80 -6.52 -10.99
C ILE A 109 -2.40 -5.16 -11.50
N ALA A 110 -1.65 -5.13 -12.62
CA ALA A 110 -1.36 -3.91 -13.35
C ALA A 110 -1.98 -3.99 -14.76
N TYR A 111 -2.86 -3.05 -15.07
CA TYR A 111 -3.37 -2.79 -16.42
C TYR A 111 -2.60 -1.62 -17.00
N THR A 112 -2.00 -1.80 -18.18
CA THR A 112 -1.23 -0.74 -18.84
C THR A 112 -1.64 -0.64 -20.31
N LEU A 113 -2.08 0.53 -20.76
CA LEU A 113 -2.60 0.75 -22.12
C LEU A 113 -1.92 1.95 -22.76
N SER A 114 -1.47 1.78 -24.01
CA SER A 114 -0.85 2.85 -24.80
C SER A 114 -1.37 2.82 -26.23
N ASP A 115 -2.02 3.90 -26.66
CA ASP A 115 -2.31 4.11 -28.08
C ASP A 115 -1.02 4.26 -28.87
N PRO A 116 -0.03 5.10 -28.49
CA PRO A 116 1.20 5.26 -29.28
C PRO A 116 1.97 3.96 -29.50
N GLU A 117 2.07 3.12 -28.47
CA GLU A 117 2.74 1.81 -28.53
C GLU A 117 1.82 0.69 -29.03
N LYS A 118 0.54 1.00 -29.28
CA LYS A 118 -0.45 0.11 -29.87
C LYS A 118 -0.64 -1.20 -29.11
N ARG A 119 -0.61 -1.15 -27.78
CA ARG A 119 -0.72 -2.35 -26.93
C ARG A 119 -1.41 -2.11 -25.59
N LEU A 120 -2.05 -3.18 -25.11
CA LEU A 120 -2.51 -3.37 -23.73
C LEU A 120 -1.68 -4.49 -23.12
N ASP A 121 -1.16 -4.29 -21.91
CA ASP A 121 -0.48 -5.32 -21.12
C ASP A 121 -1.16 -5.50 -19.77
N ILE A 122 -1.18 -6.75 -19.31
CA ILE A 122 -1.60 -7.12 -17.97
C ILE A 122 -0.42 -7.80 -17.27
N TYR A 123 -0.16 -7.35 -16.05
CA TYR A 123 0.79 -7.99 -15.15
C TYR A 123 0.03 -8.54 -13.95
N LEU A 124 0.44 -9.72 -13.50
CA LEU A 124 -0.07 -10.39 -12.33
C LEU A 124 1.09 -10.68 -11.39
N ASP A 125 1.02 -10.19 -10.16
CA ASP A 125 2.07 -10.37 -9.15
C ASP A 125 3.46 -9.94 -9.66
N GLY A 126 3.50 -8.82 -10.42
CA GLY A 126 4.72 -8.27 -11.02
C GLY A 126 5.15 -8.93 -12.34
N GLU A 127 4.63 -10.12 -12.66
CA GLU A 127 4.98 -10.88 -13.86
C GLU A 127 4.09 -10.48 -15.05
N TRP A 128 4.65 -10.48 -16.26
CA TRP A 128 3.91 -10.15 -17.48
C TRP A 128 3.00 -11.33 -17.90
N ALA A 129 1.73 -11.25 -17.50
CA ALA A 129 0.75 -12.33 -17.66
C ALA A 129 0.14 -12.40 -19.07
N GLY A 130 0.08 -11.28 -19.78
CA GLY A 130 -0.40 -11.28 -21.16
C GLY A 130 -0.57 -9.91 -21.77
N PHE A 131 -0.83 -9.88 -23.08
CA PHE A 131 -0.97 -8.65 -23.83
C PHE A 131 -1.95 -8.76 -24.99
N TYR A 132 -2.37 -7.60 -25.49
CA TYR A 132 -3.11 -7.46 -26.73
C TYR A 132 -2.43 -6.41 -27.61
N CYS A 133 -2.17 -6.76 -28.87
CA CYS A 133 -1.57 -5.87 -29.87
C CYS A 133 -2.64 -5.29 -30.82
N ILE A 134 -2.55 -4.00 -31.11
CA ILE A 134 -3.38 -3.32 -32.11
C ILE A 134 -2.68 -3.40 -33.47
N GLU A 135 -3.09 -4.35 -34.31
CA GLU A 135 -2.40 -4.67 -35.58
C GLU A 135 -2.49 -3.55 -36.63
N LYS A 136 -3.68 -2.96 -36.81
CA LYS A 136 -3.88 -1.89 -37.81
C LYS A 136 -3.40 -0.53 -37.28
N VAL A 137 -2.10 -0.42 -37.02
CA VAL A 137 -1.45 0.69 -36.29
C VAL A 137 -1.76 2.10 -36.82
N LYS A 138 -2.05 2.23 -38.13
CA LYS A 138 -2.39 3.52 -38.75
C LYS A 138 -3.84 3.94 -38.51
N THR A 139 -4.79 3.01 -38.63
CA THR A 139 -6.23 3.31 -38.64
C THR A 139 -6.91 3.07 -37.30
N ASN A 140 -6.42 2.11 -36.52
CA ASN A 140 -7.01 1.72 -35.25
C ASN A 140 -6.42 2.59 -34.13
N LYS A 141 -7.30 3.30 -33.45
CA LYS A 141 -6.99 4.22 -32.34
C LYS A 141 -7.81 3.87 -31.11
N VAL A 142 -7.15 3.81 -29.96
CA VAL A 142 -7.80 3.69 -28.65
C VAL A 142 -8.64 4.95 -28.42
N VAL A 143 -9.86 4.75 -27.92
CA VAL A 143 -10.78 5.83 -27.54
C VAL A 143 -10.75 5.94 -26.02
N PHE A 144 -10.09 6.98 -25.52
CA PHE A 144 -10.16 7.39 -24.12
C PHE A 144 -11.46 8.17 -23.88
N ASN A 145 -11.99 8.10 -22.66
CA ASN A 145 -13.28 8.69 -22.32
C ASN A 145 -13.24 9.52 -21.04
N ASP A 146 -14.20 10.42 -20.92
CA ASP A 146 -14.33 11.34 -19.80
C ASP A 146 -15.39 10.85 -18.77
N GLY A 147 -15.79 9.58 -18.85
CA GLY A 147 -16.72 8.98 -17.90
C GLY A 147 -16.08 8.74 -16.53
N PRO A 148 -16.88 8.53 -15.47
CA PRO A 148 -16.35 8.21 -14.15
C PRO A 148 -15.63 6.86 -14.13
N LEU A 149 -14.70 6.68 -13.18
CA LEU A 149 -14.11 5.37 -12.87
C LEU A 149 -14.89 4.72 -11.72
N HIS A 150 -15.44 3.56 -12.01
CA HIS A 150 -16.12 2.68 -11.05
C HIS A 150 -15.17 1.59 -10.58
N ILE A 151 -15.17 1.29 -9.28
CA ILE A 151 -14.43 0.18 -8.66
C ILE A 151 -15.43 -0.68 -7.89
N GLY A 152 -15.34 -2.00 -8.06
CA GLY A 152 -16.20 -2.98 -7.40
C GLY A 152 -17.47 -3.29 -8.18
N ARG A 153 -18.20 -2.31 -8.70
CA ARG A 153 -19.42 -2.55 -9.50
C ARG A 153 -19.61 -1.43 -10.51
N ALA A 154 -20.09 -1.76 -11.70
CA ALA A 154 -20.34 -0.76 -12.73
C ALA A 154 -21.50 -1.15 -13.65
N ILE A 155 -22.31 -0.14 -14.00
CA ILE A 155 -23.46 -0.24 -14.89
C ILE A 155 -24.41 -1.37 -14.40
N TYR A 156 -24.48 -2.51 -15.12
CA TYR A 156 -25.34 -3.64 -14.78
C TYR A 156 -24.57 -4.87 -14.28
N HIS A 157 -23.23 -4.86 -14.29
CA HIS A 157 -22.44 -5.98 -13.79
C HIS A 157 -22.18 -5.83 -12.30
N HIS A 158 -22.46 -6.89 -11.54
CA HIS A 158 -22.11 -7.01 -10.13
C HIS A 158 -20.60 -7.02 -9.94
N GLY A 159 -20.20 -6.87 -8.69
CA GLY A 159 -18.82 -6.96 -8.24
C GLY A 159 -18.39 -8.32 -7.75
N PHE A 160 -17.28 -8.28 -7.03
CA PHE A 160 -16.74 -9.39 -6.26
C PHE A 160 -17.03 -9.19 -4.77
N ASN A 161 -17.04 -10.29 -4.03
CA ASN A 161 -16.93 -10.30 -2.59
C ASN A 161 -15.45 -10.51 -2.23
N GLY A 162 -14.83 -9.56 -1.54
CA GLY A 162 -13.38 -9.60 -1.34
C GLY A 162 -12.82 -8.36 -0.67
N GLU A 163 -11.51 -8.22 -0.80
CA GLU A 163 -10.75 -7.06 -0.33
C GLU A 163 -10.00 -6.43 -1.52
N ILE A 164 -9.90 -5.11 -1.54
CA ILE A 164 -9.13 -4.35 -2.53
C ILE A 164 -8.29 -3.28 -1.83
N SER A 165 -7.05 -3.08 -2.26
CA SER A 165 -6.15 -2.06 -1.73
C SER A 165 -5.24 -1.49 -2.81
N ASN A 166 -4.51 -0.42 -2.48
CA ASN A 166 -3.48 0.19 -3.33
C ASN A 166 -3.95 0.45 -4.77
N VAL A 167 -5.19 0.91 -4.95
CA VAL A 167 -5.69 1.27 -6.29
C VAL A 167 -5.07 2.60 -6.69
N ARG A 168 -4.21 2.56 -7.71
CA ARG A 168 -3.50 3.72 -8.24
C ARG A 168 -3.84 3.91 -9.71
N TYR A 169 -4.03 5.17 -10.12
CA TYR A 169 -4.32 5.55 -11.49
C TYR A 169 -3.21 6.43 -12.02
N PHE A 170 -2.67 6.09 -13.19
CA PHE A 170 -1.52 6.76 -13.80
C PHE A 170 -1.92 7.31 -15.18
N ASN A 171 -1.52 8.54 -15.50
CA ASN A 171 -1.72 9.10 -16.84
C ASN A 171 -0.65 8.69 -17.86
N TRP A 172 0.15 7.68 -17.54
CA TRP A 172 1.10 7.05 -18.45
C TRP A 172 1.00 5.53 -18.38
N ARG A 173 1.54 4.87 -19.41
CA ARG A 173 1.74 3.43 -19.42
C ARG A 173 2.96 3.11 -18.57
N LEU A 174 2.77 2.42 -17.45
CA LEU A 174 3.87 1.87 -16.65
C LEU A 174 4.69 0.90 -17.49
N SER A 175 6.01 1.02 -17.41
CA SER A 175 6.98 0.02 -17.87
C SER A 175 6.97 -1.23 -16.98
N PRO A 176 7.50 -2.38 -17.43
CA PRO A 176 7.68 -3.55 -16.57
C PRO A 176 8.42 -3.23 -15.27
N GLU A 177 9.46 -2.39 -15.35
CA GLU A 177 10.24 -1.97 -14.19
C GLU A 177 9.40 -1.14 -13.22
N GLU A 178 8.64 -0.15 -13.71
CA GLU A 178 7.72 0.63 -12.87
C GLU A 178 6.59 -0.23 -12.26
N VAL A 179 6.16 -1.30 -12.94
CA VAL A 179 5.20 -2.27 -12.38
C VAL A 179 5.83 -3.07 -11.24
N MET A 180 7.07 -3.53 -11.41
CA MET A 180 7.80 -4.21 -10.34
C MET A 180 8.06 -3.28 -9.16
N GLU A 181 8.38 -2.00 -9.40
CA GLU A 181 8.54 -0.99 -8.35
C GLU A 181 7.25 -0.73 -7.55
N ASP A 182 6.10 -0.83 -8.22
CA ASP A 182 4.77 -0.75 -7.58
C ASP A 182 4.43 -2.00 -6.75
N PHE A 183 5.12 -3.13 -6.99
CA PHE A 183 4.90 -4.44 -6.36
C PHE A 183 6.18 -5.03 -5.74
N ILE A 184 6.84 -4.29 -4.83
CA ILE A 184 8.04 -4.80 -4.14
C ILE A 184 7.67 -5.42 -2.78
N PRO A 185 7.95 -6.72 -2.53
CA PRO A 185 7.90 -7.29 -1.20
C PRO A 185 8.97 -6.67 -0.29
N ILE A 186 8.59 -6.35 0.95
CA ILE A 186 9.55 -5.95 1.97
C ILE A 186 10.18 -7.20 2.56
N VAL A 187 11.51 -7.25 2.50
CA VAL A 187 12.34 -8.36 3.00
C VAL A 187 13.12 -7.93 4.24
N TYR A 188 13.62 -8.89 5.04
CA TYR A 188 14.57 -8.56 6.10
C TYR A 188 15.85 -7.96 5.50
N GLY A 189 16.38 -6.92 6.14
CA GLY A 189 17.47 -6.07 5.62
C GLY A 189 16.99 -4.86 4.83
N SER A 190 15.71 -4.80 4.44
CA SER A 190 15.16 -3.64 3.73
C SER A 190 15.31 -2.36 4.55
N LYS A 191 15.76 -1.30 3.88
CA LYS A 191 15.71 0.07 4.40
C LYS A 191 14.34 0.64 4.11
N ILE A 192 13.71 1.19 5.13
CA ILE A 192 12.34 1.69 5.06
C ILE A 192 12.18 3.01 5.80
N ALA A 193 11.10 3.70 5.48
CA ALA A 193 10.55 4.80 6.24
C ALA A 193 9.15 4.40 6.74
N LEU A 194 8.77 4.94 7.91
CA LEU A 194 7.42 4.80 8.46
C LEU A 194 6.75 6.16 8.48
N ILE A 195 5.64 6.30 7.76
CA ILE A 195 4.90 7.56 7.63
C ILE A 195 3.63 7.47 8.46
N HIS A 196 3.46 8.38 9.39
CA HIS A 196 2.22 8.52 10.14
C HIS A 196 1.13 9.13 9.25
N LEU A 197 0.14 8.32 8.87
CA LEU A 197 -0.78 8.69 7.79
C LEU A 197 -1.69 9.87 8.12
N SER A 198 -2.00 10.12 9.40
CA SER A 198 -2.87 11.26 9.75
C SER A 198 -2.16 12.61 9.65
N THR A 199 -0.82 12.63 9.69
CA THR A 199 -0.03 13.87 9.67
C THR A 199 0.96 13.96 8.51
N GLY A 200 1.20 12.85 7.80
CA GLY A 200 2.21 12.73 6.75
C GLY A 200 3.65 12.82 7.25
N LYS A 201 3.87 12.74 8.57
CA LYS A 201 5.20 12.88 9.17
C LYS A 201 5.90 11.55 9.34
N TYR A 202 7.23 11.55 9.29
CA TYR A 202 8.06 10.35 9.36
C TYR A 202 8.42 10.00 10.80
N LEU A 203 8.41 8.71 11.13
CA LEU A 203 8.96 8.18 12.39
C LEU A 203 10.47 8.40 12.40
N SER A 204 10.92 9.21 13.35
CA SER A 204 12.22 9.86 13.32
C SER A 204 12.86 9.97 14.71
N THR A 205 14.10 10.43 14.74
CA THR A 205 14.77 10.86 15.97
C THR A 205 15.53 12.17 15.74
N LYS A 206 15.64 12.99 16.79
CA LYS A 206 16.52 14.17 16.83
C LYS A 206 17.74 13.99 17.74
N GLY A 207 17.99 12.75 18.19
CA GLY A 207 19.06 12.47 19.15
C GLY A 207 18.81 13.06 20.55
N ILE A 208 17.57 13.43 20.87
CA ILE A 208 17.19 13.96 22.19
C ILE A 208 17.07 12.79 23.17
N LYS A 209 17.77 12.85 24.30
CA LYS A 209 17.66 11.83 25.37
C LYS A 209 16.48 12.11 26.29
N TYR A 210 15.84 11.06 26.81
CA TYR A 210 14.97 11.23 27.96
C TYR A 210 15.78 11.55 29.22
N ASP A 211 15.29 12.49 30.03
CA ASP A 211 15.93 12.86 31.30
C ASP A 211 15.50 11.93 32.44
N PHE A 212 16.11 10.75 32.50
CA PHE A 212 15.92 9.77 33.58
C PHE A 212 17.19 9.57 34.41
N GLY A 213 18.06 10.59 34.45
CA GLY A 213 19.33 10.56 35.16
C GLY A 213 20.50 9.95 34.37
N PRO A 214 21.69 9.87 34.99
CA PRO A 214 22.97 9.73 34.30
C PRO A 214 23.17 8.39 33.56
N ASN A 215 22.41 7.37 33.91
CA ASN A 215 22.51 6.04 33.31
C ASN A 215 21.53 5.82 32.15
N ASN A 216 20.67 6.78 31.82
CA ASN A 216 19.72 6.62 30.73
C ASN A 216 20.39 6.81 29.37
N GLN A 217 20.33 5.78 28.54
CA GLN A 217 20.87 5.79 27.18
C GLN A 217 19.77 5.77 26.11
N GLN A 218 18.50 5.96 26.51
CA GLN A 218 17.37 5.93 25.58
C GLN A 218 17.07 7.32 25.00
N TYR A 219 16.93 7.37 23.68
CA TYR A 219 16.59 8.58 22.94
C TYR A 219 15.11 8.60 22.58
N MET A 220 14.56 9.80 22.45
CA MET A 220 13.18 10.02 22.07
C MET A 220 12.98 9.68 20.60
N ILE A 221 11.91 8.95 20.34
CA ILE A 221 11.34 8.79 19.01
C ILE A 221 10.20 9.79 18.86
N ILE A 222 10.13 10.39 17.69
CA ILE A 222 9.19 11.45 17.35
C ILE A 222 8.65 11.22 15.94
N CYS A 223 7.65 12.02 15.56
CA CYS A 223 7.28 12.21 14.17
C CYS A 223 7.79 13.57 13.67
N ASN A 224 8.56 13.59 12.57
CA ASN A 224 9.23 14.79 12.05
C ASN A 224 9.13 14.90 10.52
N GLY A 225 9.17 16.13 10.01
CA GLY A 225 9.17 16.42 8.57
C GLY A 225 7.92 15.95 7.82
N GLN A 226 7.75 16.35 6.57
CA GLN A 226 6.88 15.68 5.58
C GLN A 226 7.66 15.27 4.32
N GLU A 227 8.96 15.57 4.32
CA GLU A 227 9.95 15.11 3.37
C GLU A 227 10.90 14.19 4.14
N ILE A 228 11.35 13.12 3.49
CA ILE A 228 12.18 12.11 4.12
C ILE A 228 13.57 12.66 4.44
N ASP A 229 13.99 12.51 5.69
CA ASP A 229 15.38 12.69 6.14
C ASP A 229 16.08 11.34 6.18
N THR A 230 16.96 11.09 5.19
CA THR A 230 17.65 9.80 5.06
C THR A 230 18.62 9.46 6.19
N GLU A 231 18.95 10.42 7.06
CA GLU A 231 19.78 10.25 8.25
C GLU A 231 18.94 9.84 9.47
N ASN A 232 17.76 10.43 9.65
CA ASN A 232 16.98 10.30 10.88
C ASN A 232 15.68 9.48 10.76
N ASP A 233 15.19 9.25 9.54
CA ASP A 233 13.88 8.63 9.30
C ASP A 233 13.97 7.18 8.80
N VAL A 234 15.19 6.67 8.60
CA VAL A 234 15.42 5.38 7.93
C VAL A 234 15.68 4.26 8.93
N TRP A 235 14.93 3.19 8.76
CA TRP A 235 14.97 1.99 9.60
C TRP A 235 15.33 0.78 8.75
N THR A 236 16.01 -0.18 9.34
CA THR A 236 16.31 -1.49 8.75
C THR A 236 15.42 -2.53 9.42
N LEU A 237 14.65 -3.29 8.65
CA LEU A 237 13.89 -4.42 9.20
C LEU A 237 14.85 -5.56 9.54
N ILE A 238 14.76 -6.06 10.77
CA ILE A 238 15.61 -7.15 11.26
C ILE A 238 14.76 -8.28 11.87
N GLY A 239 15.27 -9.50 11.79
CA GLY A 239 14.70 -10.63 12.51
C GLY A 239 14.90 -10.48 14.02
N THR A 240 14.07 -11.18 14.80
CA THR A 240 14.24 -11.26 16.25
C THR A 240 15.03 -12.51 16.64
N SER A 241 15.76 -12.43 17.76
CA SER A 241 16.67 -13.47 18.23
C SER A 241 15.99 -14.85 18.31
N GLY A 242 16.63 -15.87 17.74
CA GLY A 242 16.17 -17.27 17.81
C GLY A 242 15.26 -17.73 16.67
N LYS A 243 14.88 -16.86 15.73
CA LYS A 243 14.24 -17.28 14.48
C LYS A 243 15.31 -17.38 13.39
N GLY A 244 15.40 -18.51 12.69
CA GLY A 244 16.31 -18.73 11.56
C GLY A 244 15.90 -17.93 10.32
N ILE A 245 15.83 -16.61 10.47
CA ILE A 245 15.47 -15.63 9.44
C ILE A 245 16.76 -15.09 8.84
N ASN A 246 16.87 -15.14 7.52
CA ASN A 246 17.99 -14.59 6.78
C ASN A 246 17.64 -13.24 6.16
N GLU A 247 18.65 -12.43 5.92
CA GLU A 247 18.53 -11.24 5.09
C GLU A 247 18.02 -11.63 3.69
N GLY A 248 17.07 -10.86 3.14
CA GLY A 248 16.40 -11.17 1.88
C GLY A 248 15.15 -12.05 2.00
N ASP A 249 14.90 -12.68 3.16
CA ASP A 249 13.65 -13.42 3.36
C ASP A 249 12.44 -12.45 3.38
N PRO A 250 11.33 -12.77 2.70
CA PRO A 250 10.11 -11.96 2.76
C PRO A 250 9.55 -11.82 4.18
N VAL A 251 9.18 -10.59 4.55
CA VAL A 251 8.56 -10.33 5.86
C VAL A 251 7.09 -10.68 5.80
N SER A 252 6.68 -11.76 6.45
CA SER A 252 5.27 -12.14 6.55
C SER A 252 4.49 -11.25 7.52
N LEU A 253 3.25 -10.94 7.17
CA LEU A 253 2.28 -10.29 8.06
C LEU A 253 1.99 -11.18 9.28
N ASN A 254 1.63 -10.54 10.40
CA ASN A 254 1.43 -11.16 11.72
C ASN A 254 2.69 -11.80 12.33
N ASN A 255 3.87 -11.48 11.80
CA ASN A 255 5.12 -11.90 12.40
C ASN A 255 5.65 -10.86 13.40
N ILE A 256 6.54 -11.31 14.27
CA ILE A 256 7.27 -10.47 15.22
C ILE A 256 8.61 -10.14 14.57
N ILE A 257 8.91 -8.84 14.47
CA ILE A 257 10.09 -8.26 13.81
C ILE A 257 10.74 -7.21 14.71
N GLY A 258 11.96 -6.78 14.36
CA GLY A 258 12.61 -5.63 14.95
C GLY A 258 12.89 -4.54 13.92
N PHE A 259 13.11 -3.32 14.41
CA PHE A 259 13.51 -2.17 13.60
C PHE A 259 14.81 -1.60 14.16
N LYS A 260 15.82 -1.47 13.30
CA LYS A 260 17.11 -0.87 13.64
C LYS A 260 17.28 0.44 12.90
N HIS A 261 17.44 1.56 13.60
CA HIS A 261 17.69 2.84 12.98
C HIS A 261 18.99 2.79 12.18
N LYS A 262 18.94 3.19 10.90
CA LYS A 262 20.04 3.00 9.94
C LYS A 262 21.33 3.68 10.40
N SER A 263 21.25 4.94 10.83
CA SER A 263 22.44 5.76 11.09
C SER A 263 23.08 5.46 12.45
N THR A 264 22.28 5.14 13.47
CA THR A 264 22.79 4.89 14.84
C THR A 264 22.99 3.41 15.13
N GLY A 265 22.33 2.52 14.38
CA GLY A 265 22.31 1.09 14.67
C GLY A 265 21.52 0.72 15.94
N TYR A 266 20.67 1.60 16.45
CA TYR A 266 19.90 1.37 17.68
C TYR A 266 18.50 0.84 17.37
N CYS A 267 17.90 0.12 18.31
CA CYS A 267 16.62 -0.54 18.10
C CYS A 267 15.42 0.34 18.50
N LEU A 268 14.33 0.23 17.74
CA LEU A 268 13.03 0.77 18.13
C LEU A 268 12.51 -0.02 19.34
N HIS A 269 12.31 0.67 20.45
CA HIS A 269 12.10 0.07 21.75
C HIS A 269 10.82 0.59 22.40
N SER A 270 10.20 -0.24 23.23
CA SER A 270 9.19 0.22 24.17
C SER A 270 9.20 -0.64 25.45
N HIS A 271 8.58 -0.14 26.51
CA HIS A 271 8.55 -0.83 27.80
C HIS A 271 7.27 -0.44 28.56
N ASN A 272 6.96 -1.14 29.66
CA ASN A 272 5.84 -0.73 30.53
C ASN A 272 6.03 0.67 31.13
N THR A 273 4.97 1.25 31.65
CA THR A 273 4.94 2.62 32.19
C THR A 273 5.42 2.72 33.65
N ASN A 274 6.00 1.65 34.19
CA ASN A 274 6.45 1.62 35.58
C ASN A 274 7.51 2.70 35.83
N ASN A 275 7.59 3.18 37.07
CA ASN A 275 8.54 4.20 37.51
C ASN A 275 8.47 5.52 36.73
N GLY A 276 7.27 5.88 36.25
CA GLY A 276 7.03 7.16 35.56
C GLY A 276 7.65 7.24 34.16
N LYS A 277 7.98 6.11 33.54
CA LYS A 277 8.51 6.06 32.18
C LYS A 277 7.39 6.24 31.15
N VAL A 278 6.90 7.47 31.05
CA VAL A 278 5.78 7.87 30.19
C VAL A 278 6.16 9.04 29.30
N THR A 279 5.48 9.19 28.18
CA THR A 279 5.75 10.29 27.26
C THR A 279 5.52 11.66 27.91
N PRO A 280 6.24 12.72 27.49
CA PRO A 280 6.22 14.00 28.20
C PRO A 280 4.84 14.67 28.26
N ILE A 281 4.05 14.58 27.20
CA ILE A 281 2.77 15.28 27.04
C ILE A 281 1.61 14.36 27.41
N SER A 282 1.39 13.28 26.64
CA SER A 282 0.20 12.43 26.81
C SER A 282 0.26 11.49 28.01
N LYS A 283 1.45 11.35 28.63
CA LYS A 283 1.71 10.40 29.73
C LYS A 283 1.40 8.94 29.33
N GLN A 284 1.55 8.62 28.05
CA GLN A 284 1.37 7.28 27.50
C GLN A 284 2.67 6.48 27.54
N GLN A 285 2.61 5.21 27.14
CA GLN A 285 3.79 4.35 27.03
C GLN A 285 4.79 4.93 26.03
N GLN A 286 6.06 5.01 26.43
CA GLN A 286 7.12 5.59 25.60
C GLN A 286 7.53 4.68 24.45
N VAL A 287 7.92 5.29 23.34
CA VAL A 287 8.67 4.64 22.28
C VAL A 287 10.01 5.33 22.19
N THR A 288 11.08 4.54 22.24
CA THR A 288 12.44 5.07 22.39
C THR A 288 13.40 4.39 21.42
N LEU A 289 14.55 5.02 21.23
CA LEU A 289 15.68 4.46 20.52
C LEU A 289 16.67 3.91 21.55
N ARG A 290 16.90 2.61 21.55
CA ARG A 290 17.74 1.93 22.55
C ARG A 290 19.04 1.40 21.94
N PRO A 291 20.21 1.72 22.52
CA PRO A 291 21.48 1.10 22.14
C PRO A 291 21.55 -0.38 22.53
N GLY A 292 22.35 -1.14 21.77
CA GLY A 292 22.66 -2.54 22.07
C GLY A 292 21.94 -3.54 21.16
N GLU A 293 22.10 -4.82 21.48
CA GLU A 293 21.51 -5.94 20.72
C GLU A 293 20.03 -6.09 20.96
N ILE A 294 19.27 -6.51 19.94
CA ILE A 294 17.83 -6.68 20.01
C ILE A 294 17.41 -7.59 21.18
N GLY A 295 16.46 -7.11 21.98
CA GLY A 295 15.87 -7.82 23.11
C GLY A 295 14.35 -7.88 23.01
N VAL A 296 13.73 -8.55 23.99
CA VAL A 296 12.28 -8.78 24.04
C VAL A 296 11.42 -7.50 24.08
N ASP A 297 12.01 -6.38 24.47
CA ASP A 297 11.38 -5.05 24.53
C ASP A 297 11.58 -4.23 23.23
N ASP A 298 12.22 -4.82 22.22
CA ASP A 298 12.39 -4.23 20.88
C ASP A 298 11.59 -5.00 19.82
N GLU A 299 10.76 -5.93 20.27
CA GLU A 299 9.97 -6.81 19.42
C GLU A 299 8.62 -6.17 19.07
N TRP A 300 8.33 -6.09 17.77
CA TRP A 300 7.11 -5.51 17.24
C TRP A 300 6.35 -6.52 16.40
N LEU A 301 5.08 -6.72 16.73
CA LEU A 301 4.15 -7.47 15.90
C LEU A 301 3.65 -6.54 14.79
N ILE A 302 3.91 -6.90 13.54
CA ILE A 302 3.42 -6.17 12.37
C ILE A 302 2.12 -6.78 11.84
N ARG A 303 1.12 -5.94 11.61
CA ARG A 303 -0.15 -6.34 10.97
C ARG A 303 -0.53 -5.32 9.93
N ARG A 304 -1.17 -5.77 8.85
CA ARG A 304 -1.85 -4.85 7.94
C ARG A 304 -2.97 -4.17 8.73
N TYR A 305 -3.10 -2.86 8.61
CA TYR A 305 -4.18 -2.15 9.26
C TYR A 305 -5.49 -2.58 8.59
N ASN A 306 -6.32 -3.31 9.33
CA ASN A 306 -7.65 -3.71 8.89
C ASN A 306 -8.64 -3.40 10.03
N PRO A 307 -9.67 -2.56 9.79
CA PRO A 307 -10.71 -2.30 10.78
C PRO A 307 -11.61 -3.53 11.02
N THR A 308 -11.59 -4.51 10.11
CA THR A 308 -12.27 -5.79 10.25
C THR A 308 -11.26 -6.84 10.71
N THR A 309 -11.62 -7.65 11.70
CA THR A 309 -10.71 -8.51 12.49
C THR A 309 -10.08 -9.69 11.73
N SER A 310 -10.13 -9.72 10.39
CA SER A 310 -9.48 -10.77 9.61
C SER A 310 -7.95 -10.58 9.65
N TYR A 311 -7.27 -11.59 10.19
CA TYR A 311 -5.81 -11.65 10.12
C TYR A 311 -5.40 -11.95 8.69
N ASP A 312 -4.85 -10.95 8.02
CA ASP A 312 -4.40 -11.08 6.65
C ASP A 312 -3.16 -11.96 6.57
N THR A 313 -3.13 -12.88 5.61
CA THR A 313 -2.02 -13.81 5.39
C THR A 313 -1.29 -13.41 4.11
N GLY A 314 0.04 -13.30 4.19
CA GLY A 314 0.86 -12.90 3.05
C GLY A 314 2.11 -12.14 3.47
N HIS A 315 2.84 -11.64 2.48
CA HIS A 315 4.02 -10.81 2.69
C HIS A 315 3.66 -9.33 2.80
N LEU A 316 4.45 -8.64 3.61
CA LEU A 316 4.46 -7.19 3.72
C LEU A 316 4.98 -6.61 2.41
N MET A 317 4.27 -5.63 1.87
CA MET A 317 4.62 -5.00 0.60
C MET A 317 4.97 -3.53 0.80
N ASN A 318 5.77 -2.98 -0.10
CA ASN A 318 6.01 -1.55 -0.19
C ASN A 318 4.67 -0.78 -0.31
N GLY A 319 4.49 0.27 0.50
CA GLY A 319 3.28 1.07 0.55
C GLY A 319 2.11 0.45 1.32
N ASP A 320 2.29 -0.72 1.97
CA ASP A 320 1.26 -1.28 2.85
C ASP A 320 0.96 -0.31 4.02
N ILE A 321 -0.31 -0.21 4.38
CA ILE A 321 -0.74 0.47 5.60
C ILE A 321 -0.78 -0.56 6.72
N ILE A 322 -0.03 -0.32 7.79
CA ILE A 322 0.19 -1.24 8.89
C ILE A 322 -0.18 -0.63 10.25
N GLY A 323 -0.50 -1.52 11.18
CA GLY A 323 -0.40 -1.28 12.61
C GLY A 323 0.83 -2.01 13.16
N LEU A 324 1.60 -1.32 14.00
CA LEU A 324 2.75 -1.88 14.70
C LEU A 324 2.40 -2.01 16.18
N PHE A 325 2.58 -3.19 16.75
CA PHE A 325 2.17 -3.48 18.12
C PHE A 325 3.36 -3.93 18.94
N HIS A 326 3.61 -3.31 20.08
CA HIS A 326 4.72 -3.71 20.92
C HIS A 326 4.44 -5.08 21.54
N ASN A 327 5.27 -6.08 21.22
CA ASN A 327 4.96 -7.49 21.44
C ASN A 327 4.74 -7.83 22.92
N LYS A 328 5.56 -7.24 23.81
CA LYS A 328 5.59 -7.58 25.22
C LYS A 328 4.53 -6.87 26.06
N THR A 329 4.12 -5.65 25.73
CA THR A 329 3.24 -4.83 26.58
C THR A 329 1.77 -4.94 26.18
N ASN A 330 1.20 -6.13 26.26
CA ASN A 330 -0.19 -6.40 25.88
C ASN A 330 -0.55 -5.95 24.45
N LYS A 331 0.44 -5.84 23.56
CA LYS A 331 0.25 -5.42 22.16
C LYS A 331 -0.40 -4.04 22.04
N SER A 332 0.06 -3.07 22.83
CA SER A 332 -0.27 -1.65 22.59
C SER A 332 0.29 -1.18 21.24
N ALA A 333 -0.52 -0.45 20.48
CA ALA A 333 -0.18 -0.04 19.11
C ALA A 333 0.69 1.22 19.08
N LEU A 334 1.64 1.30 18.14
CA LEU A 334 2.41 2.50 17.83
C LEU A 334 1.44 3.62 17.44
N TYR A 335 1.62 4.79 18.06
CA TYR A 335 0.69 5.89 18.02
C TYR A 335 1.44 7.22 17.86
N SER A 336 0.89 8.12 17.06
CA SER A 336 1.28 9.52 17.07
C SER A 336 0.05 10.41 16.86
N HIS A 337 0.19 11.70 17.10
CA HIS A 337 -0.94 12.63 17.07
C HIS A 337 -0.49 14.04 16.71
N ALA A 338 -1.45 14.92 16.46
CA ALA A 338 -1.18 16.29 16.05
C ALA A 338 -0.59 17.19 17.16
N VAL A 339 -0.50 16.71 18.41
CA VAL A 339 0.05 17.53 19.51
C VAL A 339 1.57 17.57 19.39
N LEU A 340 2.10 18.78 19.49
CA LEU A 340 3.51 19.06 19.24
C LEU A 340 4.29 19.13 20.55
N LEU A 341 5.53 18.63 20.49
CA LEU A 341 6.57 18.91 21.45
C LEU A 341 7.07 20.36 21.26
N GLY A 342 7.85 20.87 22.22
CA GLY A 342 8.32 22.26 22.22
C GLY A 342 9.17 22.66 21.01
N ASP A 343 9.69 21.68 20.27
CA ASP A 343 10.49 21.85 19.06
C ASP A 343 9.70 21.66 17.75
N GLY A 344 8.37 21.57 17.82
CA GLY A 344 7.47 21.38 16.68
C GLY A 344 7.38 19.94 16.14
N SER A 345 8.11 18.99 16.73
CA SER A 345 7.95 17.57 16.41
C SER A 345 6.69 17.00 17.08
N GLN A 346 6.25 15.82 16.62
CA GLN A 346 5.10 15.12 17.21
C GLN A 346 5.57 14.04 18.17
N GLU A 347 4.86 13.93 19.28
CA GLU A 347 5.08 12.85 20.24
C GLU A 347 4.70 11.50 19.60
N VAL A 348 5.48 10.47 19.93
CA VAL A 348 5.22 9.07 19.56
C VAL A 348 5.14 8.25 20.84
N SER A 349 4.14 7.37 20.89
CA SER A 349 3.83 6.54 22.04
C SER A 349 3.34 5.15 21.61
N CYS A 350 3.14 4.25 22.58
CA CYS A 350 2.28 3.10 22.39
C CYS A 350 0.94 3.33 23.08
N SER A 351 -0.16 3.25 22.34
CA SER A 351 -1.51 3.47 22.85
C SER A 351 -2.58 2.81 21.97
N GLY A 352 -3.63 2.33 22.63
CA GLY A 352 -4.79 1.72 21.97
C GLY A 352 -4.54 0.30 21.45
N ASP A 353 -5.57 -0.23 20.80
CA ASP A 353 -5.64 -1.57 20.21
C ASP A 353 -5.36 -1.59 18.70
N GLY A 354 -4.91 -0.45 18.16
CA GLY A 354 -4.60 -0.28 16.73
C GLY A 354 -5.80 0.03 15.84
N SER A 355 -7.00 0.27 16.41
CA SER A 355 -8.20 0.62 15.63
C SER A 355 -8.26 2.09 15.21
N GLU A 356 -7.50 2.99 15.85
CA GLU A 356 -7.59 4.42 15.58
C GLU A 356 -6.83 4.86 14.32
N SER A 357 -7.25 5.98 13.72
CA SER A 357 -6.54 6.58 12.58
C SER A 357 -5.10 6.99 12.90
N ASN A 358 -4.82 7.29 14.16
CA ASN A 358 -3.51 7.66 14.69
C ASN A 358 -2.57 6.45 14.92
N ASN A 359 -3.07 5.23 14.72
CA ASN A 359 -2.25 4.02 14.67
C ASN A 359 -1.88 3.61 13.24
N LYS A 360 -2.27 4.39 12.23
CA LYS A 360 -2.03 4.07 10.82
C LYS A 360 -0.65 4.54 10.38
N TRP A 361 0.19 3.58 10.03
CA TRP A 361 1.52 3.85 9.48
C TRP A 361 1.61 3.29 8.08
N ARG A 362 2.13 4.06 7.13
CA ARG A 362 2.54 3.53 5.83
C ARG A 362 4.01 3.14 5.93
N ILE A 363 4.34 1.96 5.44
CA ILE A 363 5.74 1.53 5.28
C ILE A 363 6.17 1.72 3.84
N GLU A 364 7.29 2.42 3.61
CA GLU A 364 7.84 2.65 2.28
C GLU A 364 9.30 2.25 2.22
N LEU A 365 9.73 1.60 1.14
CA LEU A 365 11.13 1.30 0.88
C LEU A 365 11.91 2.59 0.60
N VAL A 366 13.14 2.63 1.09
CA VAL A 366 14.09 3.73 0.88
C VAL A 366 15.29 3.16 0.13
N ASN A 367 15.37 3.49 -1.17
CA ASN A 367 16.43 3.01 -2.06
C ASN A 367 17.76 3.72 -1.83
#